data_AF-A0A016U9P7-F1
#
_entry.id   AF-A0A016U9P7-F1
#
_cell.length_a   1.000
_cell.length_b   1.000
_cell.length_c   1.000
_cell.angle_alpha   90.00
_cell.angle_beta   90.00
_cell.angle_gamma   90.00
#
_symmetry.space_group_name_H-M   'P 1'
#
loop_
_entity.id
_entity.type
_entity.pdbx_description
1 polymer ?
#
loop_
_entity_poly.entity_id
_entity_poly.type
_entity_poly.pdbx_seq_one_letter_code
_entity_poly.pdbx_strand_id
1 'polypeptide(L)'
;MGTAEDVVYAISRVYLAIVHLVFLAINFFKKKQHVPAPHDDIVMMSATEAMKRIKNREITPTQLVSAYIHRIEQVNPMINAAVVTIFDEARKIAAEYDQRIADSSDHELAELIRRQPLFGIPFSCKDSLEVEGQIVTSGSWLRKDHRCTETAVAVKRMQDAGAILIAITNVPELCSWIESNNTVYGRSRNPYDLRRIVGGSSGGEGALLGAAGTPVGVGSDVGGSIRIPSFVNGIFGLMPTPGIVPLDGHVPAPLGYKTQMLRVGPMCRYVEDIPLLLEIMAGDKAPSLHLNSPIDIKKCRIFYMFGIRLPLIRTLTDVMRDTLVKAVSHFENKFDMEGICVDLPYVVNHPGFYSASLEGNIPMSEKVLSLKGDAGKMNGFSELQKVILGKSHHTLAMVMLVLFESAKTENKEANEKAIQIRDRLKRQIVELLGYNGVLFFPSLSALQDAIAYLSLWRKSLVKHLVVGNLLGSNTKAIFELTLSPL
;
A
#
# COMPACT_ATOMS: atom_id res chain seq x y z
N MET A 1 -15.50 -31.86 -24.24
CA MET A 1 -15.66 -30.61 -25.01
C MET A 1 -15.26 -29.47 -24.09
N GLY A 2 -14.05 -28.94 -24.22
CA GLY A 2 -13.61 -27.79 -23.42
C GLY A 2 -14.33 -26.54 -23.91
N THR A 3 -14.85 -25.73 -22.99
CA THR A 3 -15.62 -24.53 -23.32
C THR A 3 -14.70 -23.45 -23.91
N ALA A 4 -15.27 -22.41 -24.53
CA ALA A 4 -14.48 -21.26 -24.98
C ALA A 4 -13.62 -20.64 -23.85
N GLU A 5 -14.06 -20.79 -22.60
CA GLU A 5 -13.31 -20.37 -21.41
C GLU A 5 -12.04 -21.18 -21.19
N ASP A 6 -12.05 -22.49 -21.43
CA ASP A 6 -10.88 -23.36 -21.31
C ASP A 6 -9.81 -22.99 -22.33
N VAL A 7 -10.22 -22.61 -23.54
CA VAL A 7 -9.31 -22.14 -24.60
C VAL A 7 -8.67 -20.81 -24.20
N VAL A 8 -9.47 -19.85 -23.72
CA VAL A 8 -8.95 -18.57 -23.21
C VAL A 8 -8.02 -18.78 -22.02
N TYR A 9 -8.35 -19.70 -21.13
CA TYR A 9 -7.50 -20.11 -20.01
C TYR A 9 -6.17 -20.67 -20.51
N ALA A 10 -6.17 -21.62 -21.44
CA ALA A 10 -4.95 -22.19 -22.00
C ALA A 10 -4.06 -21.13 -22.68
N ILE A 11 -4.64 -20.25 -23.52
CA ILE A 11 -3.93 -19.14 -24.17
C ILE A 11 -3.28 -18.23 -23.13
N SER A 12 -4.00 -17.90 -22.05
CA SER A 12 -3.45 -17.07 -20.98
C SER A 12 -2.24 -17.69 -20.28
N ARG A 13 -2.22 -19.03 -20.12
CA ARG A 13 -1.10 -19.75 -19.50
C ARG A 13 0.15 -19.69 -20.38
N VAL A 14 -0.02 -19.89 -21.68
CA VAL A 14 1.06 -19.77 -22.67
C VAL A 14 1.61 -18.34 -22.67
N TYR A 15 0.75 -17.33 -22.68
CA TYR A 15 1.17 -15.92 -22.59
C TYR A 15 1.98 -15.63 -21.31
N LEU A 16 1.47 -16.04 -20.14
CA LEU A 16 2.18 -15.83 -18.87
C LEU A 16 3.52 -16.57 -18.83
N ALA A 17 3.60 -17.77 -19.41
CA ALA A 17 4.84 -18.51 -19.56
C ALA A 17 5.85 -17.76 -20.45
N ILE A 18 5.41 -17.22 -21.59
CA ILE A 18 6.27 -16.40 -22.49
C ILE A 18 6.77 -15.15 -21.77
N VAL A 19 5.90 -14.41 -21.08
CA VAL A 19 6.30 -13.23 -20.29
C VAL A 19 7.34 -13.60 -19.23
N HIS A 20 7.18 -14.76 -18.59
CA HIS A 20 8.14 -15.28 -17.63
C HIS A 20 9.47 -15.71 -18.28
N LEU A 21 9.45 -16.30 -19.47
CA LEU A 21 10.70 -16.62 -20.20
C LEU A 21 11.45 -15.36 -20.63
N VAL A 22 10.74 -14.34 -21.12
CA VAL A 22 11.32 -13.03 -21.41
C VAL A 22 11.90 -12.39 -20.16
N PHE A 23 11.27 -12.56 -18.99
CA PHE A 23 11.84 -12.15 -17.70
C PHE A 23 13.19 -12.80 -17.44
N LEU A 24 13.21 -14.13 -17.48
CA LEU A 24 14.40 -14.90 -17.19
C LEU A 24 15.51 -14.51 -18.16
N ALA A 25 15.22 -14.33 -19.44
CA ALA A 25 16.18 -13.88 -20.44
C ALA A 25 16.73 -12.47 -20.14
N ILE A 26 15.88 -11.48 -19.87
CA ILE A 26 16.32 -10.09 -19.56
C ILE A 26 17.16 -10.07 -18.26
N ASN A 27 16.74 -10.83 -17.25
CA ASN A 27 17.41 -10.84 -15.95
C ASN A 27 18.61 -11.77 -15.88
N PHE A 28 18.76 -12.71 -16.80
CA PHE A 28 19.95 -13.56 -16.91
C PHE A 28 21.22 -12.72 -17.05
N PHE A 29 21.13 -11.63 -17.83
CA PHE A 29 22.23 -10.69 -18.02
C PHE A 29 22.36 -9.61 -16.93
N LYS A 30 21.42 -9.54 -15.98
CA LYS A 30 21.44 -8.55 -14.90
C LYS A 30 21.87 -9.18 -13.58
N LYS A 31 23.02 -8.73 -13.06
CA LYS A 31 23.49 -9.12 -11.73
C LYS A 31 22.40 -8.82 -10.68
N LYS A 32 22.06 -9.83 -9.87
CA LYS A 32 21.19 -9.64 -8.71
C LYS A 32 21.92 -8.74 -7.72
N GLN A 33 21.29 -7.64 -7.35
CA GLN A 33 21.75 -6.71 -6.33
C GLN A 33 20.65 -6.56 -5.30
N HIS A 34 21.02 -6.35 -4.05
CA HIS A 34 20.11 -6.08 -2.95
C HIS A 34 20.73 -5.00 -2.06
N VAL A 35 19.89 -4.35 -1.26
CA VAL A 35 20.33 -3.42 -0.23
C VAL A 35 21.13 -4.20 0.82
N PRO A 36 22.27 -3.69 1.31
CA PRO A 36 23.01 -4.32 2.40
C PRO A 36 22.19 -4.33 3.68
N ALA A 37 22.34 -5.38 4.50
CA ALA A 37 21.72 -5.42 5.82
C ALA A 37 22.15 -4.20 6.66
N PRO A 38 21.26 -3.65 7.50
CA PRO A 38 21.66 -2.59 8.42
C PRO A 38 22.69 -3.11 9.42
N HIS A 39 23.68 -2.28 9.74
CA HIS A 39 24.70 -2.57 10.76
C HIS A 39 24.39 -1.96 12.12
N ASP A 40 23.47 -0.98 12.16
CA ASP A 40 23.04 -0.30 13.37
C ASP A 40 21.76 -0.96 13.90
N ASP A 41 21.81 -1.48 15.12
CA ASP A 41 20.67 -2.09 15.78
C ASP A 41 19.55 -1.07 16.07
N ILE A 42 19.86 0.24 16.08
CA ILE A 42 18.87 1.30 16.29
C ILE A 42 17.80 1.28 15.21
N VAL A 43 18.18 1.08 13.95
CA VAL A 43 17.21 1.02 12.84
C VAL A 43 16.47 -0.31 12.76
N MET A 44 16.73 -1.23 13.68
CA MET A 44 16.06 -2.51 13.80
C MET A 44 15.01 -2.55 14.91
N MET A 45 14.81 -1.48 15.69
CA MET A 45 13.74 -1.43 16.68
C MET A 45 12.37 -1.15 16.03
N SER A 46 11.32 -1.69 16.64
CA SER A 46 9.95 -1.22 16.38
C SER A 46 9.75 0.19 16.94
N ALA A 47 8.72 0.91 16.47
CA ALA A 47 8.40 2.21 17.04
C ALA A 47 8.02 2.07 18.53
N THR A 48 7.29 1.01 18.88
CA THR A 48 6.90 0.69 20.26
C THR A 48 8.12 0.44 21.15
N GLU A 49 9.11 -0.33 20.69
CA GLU A 49 10.35 -0.55 21.43
C GLU A 49 11.18 0.73 21.55
N ALA A 50 11.35 1.48 20.46
CA ALA A 50 12.07 2.75 20.48
C ALA A 50 11.45 3.74 21.48
N MET A 51 10.11 3.81 21.55
CA MET A 51 9.41 4.63 22.54
C MET A 51 9.68 4.22 23.98
N LYS A 52 9.76 2.91 24.28
CA LYS A 52 10.13 2.41 25.62
C LYS A 52 11.54 2.85 25.98
N ARG A 53 12.48 2.76 25.05
CA ARG A 53 13.87 3.17 25.27
C ARG A 53 14.03 4.67 25.44
N ILE A 54 13.30 5.48 24.67
CA ILE A 54 13.25 6.95 24.85
C ILE A 54 12.69 7.28 26.25
N LYS A 55 11.59 6.63 26.66
CA LYS A 55 11.02 6.80 28.00
C LYS A 55 12.03 6.49 29.11
N ASN A 56 12.84 5.45 28.93
CA ASN A 56 13.87 5.04 29.87
C ASN A 56 15.19 5.81 29.74
N ARG A 57 15.27 6.80 28.83
CA ARG A 57 16.48 7.57 28.51
C ARG A 57 17.65 6.70 28.03
N GLU A 58 17.37 5.53 27.46
CA GLU A 58 18.37 4.61 26.91
C GLU A 58 18.84 5.06 25.51
N ILE A 59 17.97 5.73 24.77
CA ILE A 59 18.27 6.39 23.49
C ILE A 59 17.59 7.76 23.46
N THR A 60 18.09 8.67 22.63
CA THR A 60 17.47 9.97 22.39
C THR A 60 16.78 10.05 21.02
N PRO A 61 15.73 10.89 20.87
CA PRO A 61 15.19 11.27 19.56
C PRO A 61 16.27 11.64 18.52
N THR A 62 17.30 12.42 18.89
CA THR A 62 18.40 12.75 17.96
C THR A 62 19.18 11.53 17.49
N GLN A 63 19.50 10.59 18.40
CA GLN A 63 20.19 9.35 18.05
C GLN A 63 19.33 8.52 17.08
N LEU A 64 18.05 8.36 17.38
CA LEU A 64 17.11 7.60 16.56
C LEU A 64 16.93 8.21 15.17
N VAL A 65 16.63 9.51 15.09
CA VAL A 65 16.43 10.23 13.82
C VAL A 65 17.72 10.23 12.99
N SER A 66 18.88 10.44 13.61
CA SER A 66 20.17 10.44 12.90
C SER A 66 20.51 9.07 12.33
N ALA A 67 20.23 7.98 13.08
CA ALA A 67 20.44 6.61 12.61
C ALA A 67 19.57 6.30 11.37
N TYR A 68 18.30 6.67 11.40
CA TYR A 68 17.40 6.48 10.25
C TYR A 68 17.78 7.37 9.06
N ILE A 69 18.15 8.64 9.27
CA ILE A 69 18.64 9.50 8.18
C ILE A 69 19.88 8.90 7.53
N HIS A 70 20.86 8.47 8.33
CA HIS A 70 22.07 7.83 7.82
C HIS A 70 21.74 6.57 7.02
N ARG A 71 20.78 5.78 7.49
CA ARG A 71 20.31 4.60 6.77
C ARG A 71 19.65 4.96 5.44
N ILE A 72 18.82 6.00 5.38
CA ILE A 72 18.23 6.47 4.11
C ILE A 72 19.32 6.92 3.14
N GLU A 73 20.32 7.68 3.59
CA GLU A 73 21.45 8.13 2.76
C GLU A 73 22.22 6.96 2.13
N GLN A 74 22.38 5.85 2.87
CA GLN A 74 23.03 4.63 2.38
C GLN A 74 22.19 3.89 1.32
N VAL A 75 20.88 3.74 1.54
CA VAL A 75 20.05 2.83 0.73
C VAL A 75 19.31 3.51 -0.41
N ASN A 76 18.90 4.78 -0.24
CA ASN A 76 18.05 5.47 -1.19
C ASN A 76 18.67 5.64 -2.59
N PRO A 77 20.01 5.85 -2.75
CA PRO A 77 20.62 5.84 -4.08
C PRO A 77 20.40 4.54 -4.87
N MET A 78 20.19 3.41 -4.18
CA MET A 78 19.92 2.11 -4.81
C MET A 78 18.44 1.91 -5.13
N ILE A 79 17.55 2.34 -4.23
CA ILE A 79 16.11 2.01 -4.27
C ILE A 79 15.21 3.15 -4.76
N ASN A 80 15.67 4.41 -4.76
CA ASN A 80 14.90 5.58 -5.17
C ASN A 80 13.47 5.61 -4.58
N ALA A 81 13.38 5.48 -3.26
CA ALA A 81 12.13 5.32 -2.53
C ALA A 81 11.72 6.62 -1.81
N ALA A 82 12.66 7.31 -1.15
CA ALA A 82 12.47 8.64 -0.59
C ALA A 82 12.76 9.70 -1.67
N VAL A 83 11.73 10.45 -2.07
CA VAL A 83 11.80 11.42 -3.19
C VAL A 83 11.83 12.87 -2.72
N VAL A 84 11.40 13.13 -1.49
CA VAL A 84 11.63 14.38 -0.76
C VAL A 84 12.17 14.01 0.61
N THR A 85 13.31 14.60 1.00
CA THR A 85 13.94 14.38 2.30
C THR A 85 13.77 15.62 3.17
N ILE A 86 13.41 15.44 4.44
CA ILE A 86 13.08 16.53 5.38
C ILE A 86 14.08 16.50 6.55
N PHE A 87 15.34 16.19 6.26
CA PHE A 87 16.34 15.83 7.27
C PHE A 87 16.74 16.98 8.19
N ASP A 88 16.87 18.19 7.67
CA ASP A 88 17.34 19.33 8.47
C ASP A 88 16.29 19.75 9.50
N GLU A 89 15.02 19.84 9.09
CA GLU A 89 13.92 20.12 10.00
C GLU A 89 13.72 18.96 10.99
N ALA A 90 13.84 17.70 10.53
CA ALA A 90 13.76 16.54 11.41
C ALA A 90 14.84 16.54 12.50
N ARG A 91 16.09 16.90 12.17
CA ARG A 91 17.20 17.03 13.14
C ARG A 91 16.91 18.13 14.16
N LYS A 92 16.37 19.26 13.72
CA LYS A 92 15.99 20.37 14.60
C LYS A 92 14.90 19.94 15.60
N ILE A 93 13.82 19.32 15.12
CA ILE A 93 12.73 18.82 15.98
C ILE A 93 13.26 17.77 16.96
N ALA A 94 14.13 16.85 16.50
CA ALA A 94 14.73 15.84 17.37
C ALA A 94 15.59 16.47 18.49
N ALA A 95 16.38 17.50 18.18
CA ALA A 95 17.16 18.22 19.17
C ALA A 95 16.29 18.97 20.18
N GLU A 96 15.18 19.59 19.74
CA GLU A 96 14.18 20.20 20.62
C GLU A 96 13.54 19.17 21.55
N TYR A 97 13.31 17.95 21.06
CA TYR A 97 12.73 16.87 21.86
C TYR A 97 13.71 16.32 22.89
N ASP A 98 15.00 16.23 22.55
CA ASP A 98 16.06 15.89 23.51
C ASP A 98 16.11 16.91 24.67
N GLN A 99 15.99 18.21 24.40
CA GLN A 99 15.93 19.24 25.45
C GLN A 99 14.69 19.05 26.34
N ARG A 100 13.52 18.81 25.74
CA ARG A 100 12.29 18.54 26.51
C ARG A 100 12.41 17.31 27.42
N ILE A 101 13.10 16.26 26.97
CA ILE A 101 13.38 15.08 27.81
C ILE A 101 14.34 15.43 28.95
N ALA A 102 15.40 16.21 28.67
CA ALA A 102 16.38 16.61 29.67
C ALA A 102 15.74 17.46 30.78
N ASP A 103 14.84 18.38 30.41
CA ASP A 103 14.16 19.30 31.33
C ASP A 103 12.99 18.66 32.11
N SER A 104 12.50 17.49 31.67
CA SER A 104 11.36 16.82 32.30
C SER A 104 11.79 15.92 33.46
N SER A 105 11.02 15.92 34.55
CA SER A 105 10.99 14.82 35.52
C SER A 105 10.42 13.54 34.89
N ASP A 106 10.59 12.39 35.55
CA ASP A 106 10.06 11.11 35.06
C ASP A 106 8.52 11.12 34.95
N HIS A 107 7.84 11.82 35.85
CA HIS A 107 6.39 11.97 35.79
C HIS A 107 5.95 12.81 34.58
N GLU A 108 6.60 13.94 34.35
CA GLU A 108 6.32 14.82 33.21
C GLU A 108 6.63 14.14 31.88
N LEU A 109 7.72 13.37 31.81
CA LEU A 109 8.06 12.59 30.62
C LEU A 109 7.03 11.49 30.35
N ALA A 110 6.58 10.78 31.39
CA ALA A 110 5.54 9.77 31.25
C ALA A 110 4.22 10.37 30.74
N GLU A 111 3.84 11.54 31.28
CA GLU A 111 2.64 12.27 30.86
C GLU A 111 2.77 12.86 29.45
N LEU A 112 3.96 13.30 29.08
CA LEU A 112 4.29 13.71 27.71
C LEU A 112 4.10 12.55 26.74
N ILE A 113 4.72 11.40 27.01
CA ILE A 113 4.63 10.21 26.14
C ILE A 113 3.20 9.68 26.07
N ARG A 114 2.42 9.79 27.15
CA ARG A 114 0.99 9.45 27.13
C ARG A 114 0.18 10.31 26.16
N ARG A 115 0.52 11.60 26.04
CA ARG A 115 -0.13 12.55 25.11
C ARG A 115 0.45 12.48 23.69
N GLN A 116 1.73 12.17 23.58
CA GLN A 116 2.49 12.06 22.33
C GLN A 116 3.12 10.67 22.25
N PRO A 117 2.33 9.63 21.92
CA PRO A 117 2.78 8.24 21.99
C PRO A 117 3.80 7.84 20.92
N LEU A 118 4.13 8.73 19.98
CA LEU A 118 5.21 8.58 18.99
C LEU A 118 6.32 9.63 19.18
N PHE A 119 6.44 10.21 20.38
CA PHE A 119 7.42 11.27 20.67
C PHE A 119 8.85 10.90 20.25
N GLY A 120 9.34 11.54 19.19
CA GLY A 120 10.70 11.35 18.66
C GLY A 120 10.84 10.21 17.64
N ILE A 121 9.76 9.52 17.29
CA ILE A 121 9.79 8.42 16.32
C ILE A 121 9.81 8.98 14.88
N PRO A 122 10.83 8.65 14.06
CA PRO A 122 10.84 9.06 12.67
C PRO A 122 9.79 8.29 11.84
N PHE A 123 9.17 8.96 10.87
CA PHE A 123 8.24 8.31 9.95
C PHE A 123 8.35 8.86 8.52
N SER A 124 7.80 8.11 7.57
CA SER A 124 7.63 8.51 6.17
C SER A 124 6.16 8.62 5.77
N CYS A 125 5.85 9.40 4.74
CA CYS A 125 4.52 9.40 4.14
C CYS A 125 4.58 9.35 2.61
N LYS A 126 3.57 8.71 2.03
CA LYS A 126 3.44 8.59 0.58
C LYS A 126 3.31 9.96 -0.11
N ASP A 127 3.90 10.11 -1.31
CA ASP A 127 3.76 11.27 -2.23
C ASP A 127 2.33 11.41 -2.80
N SER A 128 1.31 11.24 -1.97
CA SER A 128 -0.10 11.40 -2.27
C SER A 128 -0.86 11.93 -1.05
N LEU A 129 -0.14 12.36 -0.03
CA LEU A 129 -0.63 12.93 1.22
C LEU A 129 0.05 14.29 1.35
N GLU A 130 -0.72 15.36 1.32
CA GLU A 130 -0.19 16.72 1.37
C GLU A 130 0.55 16.97 2.68
N VAL A 131 1.63 17.74 2.60
CA VAL A 131 2.45 18.14 3.74
C VAL A 131 2.80 19.60 3.55
N GLU A 132 2.34 20.45 4.46
CA GLU A 132 2.53 21.88 4.38
C GLU A 132 4.00 22.25 4.17
N GLY A 133 4.25 23.14 3.21
CA GLY A 133 5.60 23.59 2.88
C GLY A 133 6.43 22.59 2.09
N GLN A 134 5.97 21.35 1.86
CA GLN A 134 6.67 20.35 1.05
C GLN A 134 6.05 20.19 -0.34
N ILE A 135 6.78 19.57 -1.26
CA ILE A 135 6.29 19.23 -2.61
C ILE A 135 5.64 17.86 -2.55
N VAL A 136 4.36 17.79 -2.99
CA VAL A 136 3.62 16.53 -3.14
C VAL A 136 3.02 16.44 -4.54
N THR A 137 3.57 15.53 -5.33
CA THR A 137 3.34 15.46 -6.78
C THR A 137 2.30 14.43 -7.20
N SER A 138 2.06 13.40 -6.38
CA SER A 138 1.30 12.22 -6.80
C SER A 138 1.90 11.57 -8.05
N GLY A 139 3.22 11.63 -8.19
CA GLY A 139 3.95 11.20 -9.38
C GLY A 139 3.53 11.92 -10.67
N SER A 140 2.82 13.05 -10.58
CA SER A 140 2.37 13.80 -11.76
C SER A 140 3.36 14.90 -12.11
N TRP A 141 3.79 14.94 -13.37
CA TRP A 141 4.64 16.00 -13.89
C TRP A 141 4.06 17.41 -13.67
N LEU A 142 2.73 17.55 -13.74
CA LEU A 142 2.03 18.82 -13.55
C LEU A 142 2.14 19.38 -12.13
N ARG A 143 2.48 18.53 -11.15
CA ARG A 143 2.61 18.90 -9.74
C ARG A 143 4.06 18.91 -9.26
N LYS A 144 5.04 18.77 -10.16
CA LYS A 144 6.46 18.67 -9.79
C LYS A 144 6.99 19.86 -8.97
N ASP A 145 6.37 21.03 -9.13
CA ASP A 145 6.71 22.26 -8.40
C ASP A 145 5.60 22.70 -7.42
N HIS A 146 4.57 21.87 -7.22
CA HIS A 146 3.43 22.22 -6.36
C HIS A 146 3.79 22.03 -4.89
N ARG A 147 3.95 23.15 -4.18
CA ARG A 147 4.15 23.18 -2.73
C ARG A 147 2.80 23.21 -2.03
N CYS A 148 2.56 22.29 -1.11
CA CYS A 148 1.31 22.19 -0.38
C CYS A 148 1.19 23.33 0.66
N THR A 149 -0.05 23.80 0.84
CA THR A 149 -0.41 24.81 1.85
C THR A 149 -1.03 24.20 3.10
N GLU A 150 -1.35 22.92 3.06
CA GLU A 150 -1.98 22.19 4.16
C GLU A 150 -1.32 20.82 4.31
N THR A 151 -1.46 20.23 5.50
CA THR A 151 -1.00 18.87 5.79
C THR A 151 -2.21 17.95 5.88
N ALA A 152 -2.15 16.80 5.21
CA ALA A 152 -3.17 15.77 5.26
C ALA A 152 -3.44 15.34 6.71
N VAL A 153 -4.71 15.15 7.06
CA VAL A 153 -5.12 14.93 8.47
C VAL A 153 -4.43 13.72 9.09
N ALA A 154 -4.22 12.64 8.34
CA ALA A 154 -3.51 11.46 8.83
C ALA A 154 -2.04 11.75 9.14
N VAL A 155 -1.35 12.55 8.32
CA VAL A 155 0.05 12.96 8.55
C VAL A 155 0.13 13.93 9.72
N LYS A 156 -0.80 14.87 9.80
CA LYS A 156 -0.89 15.83 10.91
C LYS A 156 -1.08 15.12 12.24
N ARG A 157 -1.96 14.11 12.31
CA ARG A 157 -2.17 13.28 13.51
C ARG A 157 -0.90 12.54 13.95
N MET A 158 -0.10 12.04 13.01
CA MET A 158 1.20 11.45 13.32
C MET A 158 2.15 12.48 13.95
N GLN A 159 2.24 13.68 13.38
CA GLN A 159 3.08 14.77 13.91
C GLN A 159 2.59 15.25 15.29
N ASP A 160 1.27 15.39 15.49
CA ASP A 160 0.69 15.81 16.77
C ASP A 160 0.93 14.76 17.87
N ALA A 161 0.98 13.47 17.50
CA ALA A 161 1.41 12.37 18.37
C ALA A 161 2.93 12.37 18.65
N GLY A 162 3.68 13.35 18.14
CA GLY A 162 5.12 13.51 18.37
C GLY A 162 6.01 12.79 17.37
N ALA A 163 5.47 12.22 16.28
CA ALA A 163 6.29 11.61 15.25
C ALA A 163 6.99 12.68 14.39
N ILE A 164 8.21 12.37 13.93
CA ILE A 164 9.05 13.29 13.15
C ILE A 164 9.06 12.84 11.69
N LEU A 165 8.50 13.63 10.78
CA LEU A 165 8.47 13.30 9.36
C LEU A 165 9.87 13.50 8.76
N ILE A 166 10.45 12.44 8.18
CA ILE A 166 11.82 12.52 7.61
C ILE A 166 11.86 12.35 6.09
N ALA A 167 10.82 11.76 5.48
CA ALA A 167 10.78 11.51 4.04
C ALA A 167 9.36 11.44 3.47
N ILE A 168 9.21 11.90 2.23
CA ILE A 168 8.05 11.64 1.37
C ILE A 168 8.45 10.60 0.31
N THR A 169 7.61 9.57 0.09
CA THR A 169 8.00 8.39 -0.71
C THR A 169 7.31 8.26 -2.05
N ASN A 170 8.02 7.64 -2.99
CA ASN A 170 7.65 7.56 -4.39
C ASN A 170 6.36 6.77 -4.68
N VAL A 171 5.62 7.23 -5.69
CA VAL A 171 4.35 6.66 -6.15
C VAL A 171 4.33 6.49 -7.67
N PRO A 172 3.45 5.67 -8.24
CA PRO A 172 3.15 5.76 -9.65
C PRO A 172 2.44 7.06 -9.97
N GLU A 173 2.51 7.46 -11.24
CA GLU A 173 1.74 8.57 -11.77
C GLU A 173 0.25 8.49 -11.39
N LEU A 174 -0.23 9.53 -10.70
CA LEU A 174 -1.56 9.66 -10.12
C LEU A 174 -2.00 8.46 -9.26
N CYS A 175 -1.04 7.78 -8.62
CA CYS A 175 -1.27 6.57 -7.83
C CYS A 175 -2.01 5.44 -8.59
N SER A 176 -1.92 5.42 -9.93
CA SER A 176 -2.83 4.66 -10.79
C SER A 176 -2.22 3.38 -11.38
N TRP A 177 -1.13 2.88 -10.79
CA TRP A 177 -0.45 1.66 -11.23
C TRP A 177 0.09 0.81 -10.08
N ILE A 178 0.38 -0.46 -10.37
CA ILE A 178 0.92 -1.46 -9.40
C ILE A 178 2.44 -1.35 -9.23
N GLU A 179 3.10 -0.38 -9.84
CA GLU A 179 4.54 -0.17 -9.70
C GLU A 179 4.80 1.32 -9.51
N SER A 180 5.55 1.68 -8.47
CA SER A 180 5.97 3.07 -8.23
C SER A 180 7.01 3.51 -9.27
N ASN A 181 6.49 4.02 -10.40
CA ASN A 181 7.22 4.61 -11.49
C ASN A 181 6.50 5.87 -11.98
N ASN A 182 7.23 6.97 -12.10
CA ASN A 182 6.70 8.21 -12.69
C ASN A 182 7.81 8.97 -13.43
N THR A 183 7.43 10.04 -14.12
CA THR A 183 8.34 10.89 -14.90
C THR A 183 9.00 12.01 -14.10
N VAL A 184 8.61 12.21 -12.84
CA VAL A 184 9.17 13.22 -11.94
C VAL A 184 10.43 12.70 -11.23
N TYR A 185 10.30 11.54 -10.58
CA TYR A 185 11.31 10.93 -9.73
C TYR A 185 11.86 9.61 -10.31
N GLY A 186 11.25 9.08 -11.38
CA GLY A 186 11.61 7.78 -11.92
C GLY A 186 11.05 6.61 -11.11
N ARG A 187 11.71 5.45 -11.22
CA ARG A 187 11.24 4.19 -10.64
C ARG A 187 11.91 3.87 -9.32
N SER A 188 11.14 3.38 -8.36
CA SER A 188 11.69 2.72 -7.16
C SER A 188 12.14 1.28 -7.44
N ARG A 189 13.00 0.73 -6.58
CA ARG A 189 13.51 -0.65 -6.73
C ARG A 189 13.40 -1.40 -5.41
N ASN A 190 13.08 -2.68 -5.50
CA ASN A 190 12.85 -3.53 -4.34
C ASN A 190 14.15 -3.80 -3.57
N PRO A 191 14.20 -3.59 -2.24
CA PRO A 191 15.43 -3.74 -1.47
C PRO A 191 15.99 -5.17 -1.44
N TYR A 192 15.16 -6.20 -1.64
CA TYR A 192 15.59 -7.61 -1.65
C TYR A 192 16.15 -8.07 -3.01
N ASP A 193 15.76 -7.38 -4.10
CA ASP A 193 16.26 -7.61 -5.45
C ASP A 193 15.96 -6.39 -6.33
N LEU A 194 16.96 -5.55 -6.61
CA LEU A 194 16.80 -4.27 -7.32
C LEU A 194 16.24 -4.41 -8.75
N ARG A 195 16.14 -5.64 -9.28
CA ARG A 195 15.53 -5.94 -10.58
C ARG A 195 14.00 -6.06 -10.48
N ARG A 196 13.44 -6.10 -9.27
CA ARG A 196 12.02 -6.33 -8.99
C ARG A 196 11.26 -5.05 -8.67
N ILE A 197 9.94 -5.12 -8.90
CA ILE A 197 8.95 -4.12 -8.54
C ILE A 197 8.88 -3.94 -7.03
N VAL A 198 8.55 -2.72 -6.60
CA VAL A 198 8.24 -2.39 -5.20
C VAL A 198 6.73 -2.47 -4.92
N GLY A 199 5.94 -2.80 -5.94
CA GLY A 199 4.49 -2.74 -5.84
C GLY A 199 4.00 -1.30 -5.99
N GLY A 200 2.69 -1.11 -5.84
CA GLY A 200 2.10 0.21 -6.00
C GLY A 200 0.64 0.22 -5.57
N SER A 201 0.10 1.40 -5.25
CA SER A 201 0.75 2.71 -5.43
C SER A 201 1.63 3.18 -4.27
N SER A 202 1.63 2.55 -3.09
CA SER A 202 2.52 2.92 -1.97
C SER A 202 3.87 2.19 -2.03
N GLY A 203 4.44 2.03 -3.23
CA GLY A 203 5.66 1.24 -3.45
C GLY A 203 6.90 1.87 -2.82
N GLY A 204 7.00 3.21 -2.80
CA GLY A 204 8.07 3.92 -2.11
C GLY A 204 8.08 3.65 -0.61
N GLU A 205 6.92 3.77 0.07
CA GLU A 205 6.78 3.38 1.48
C GLU A 205 7.23 1.93 1.70
N GLY A 206 6.72 1.00 0.88
CA GLY A 206 7.09 -0.41 0.96
C GLY A 206 8.60 -0.63 0.87
N ALA A 207 9.25 -0.02 -0.12
CA ALA A 207 10.67 -0.16 -0.36
C ALA A 207 11.52 0.50 0.74
N LEU A 208 11.13 1.68 1.23
CA LEU A 208 11.87 2.40 2.25
C LEU A 208 11.81 1.66 3.60
N LEU A 209 10.62 1.24 4.02
CA LEU A 209 10.42 0.42 5.23
C LEU A 209 11.14 -0.93 5.11
N GLY A 210 11.02 -1.62 3.97
CA GLY A 210 11.71 -2.87 3.71
C GLY A 210 13.25 -2.75 3.69
N ALA A 211 13.77 -1.54 3.45
CA ALA A 211 15.20 -1.23 3.52
C ALA A 211 15.66 -0.77 4.92
N ALA A 212 14.76 -0.75 5.92
CA ALA A 212 14.97 -0.15 7.24
C ALA A 212 15.24 1.36 7.21
N GLY A 213 14.74 2.09 6.19
CA GLY A 213 14.86 3.55 6.09
C GLY A 213 13.93 4.32 7.03
N THR A 214 12.84 3.70 7.48
CA THR A 214 11.94 4.18 8.54
C THR A 214 11.40 2.98 9.34
N PRO A 215 10.93 3.16 10.59
CA PRO A 215 10.23 2.11 11.34
C PRO A 215 8.77 1.99 10.92
N VAL A 216 8.13 3.14 10.64
CA VAL A 216 6.71 3.28 10.34
C VAL A 216 6.47 4.32 9.24
N GLY A 217 5.34 4.21 8.55
CA GLY A 217 4.97 5.12 7.48
C GLY A 217 3.47 5.12 7.17
N VAL A 218 3.07 6.06 6.31
CA VAL A 218 1.66 6.30 5.96
C VAL A 218 1.43 6.07 4.46
N GLY A 219 0.61 5.07 4.14
CA GLY A 219 0.24 4.71 2.78
C GLY A 219 -1.23 5.00 2.46
N SER A 220 -1.64 4.68 1.23
CA SER A 220 -3.05 4.70 0.84
C SER A 220 -3.42 3.52 -0.07
N ASP A 221 -4.64 3.01 0.05
CA ASP A 221 -5.16 1.80 -0.60
C ASP A 221 -6.54 2.03 -1.24
N VAL A 222 -6.64 1.78 -2.55
CA VAL A 222 -7.92 1.76 -3.29
C VAL A 222 -8.19 0.42 -4.00
N GLY A 223 -7.17 -0.42 -4.12
CA GLY A 223 -7.19 -1.66 -4.90
C GLY A 223 -6.01 -2.57 -4.58
N GLY A 224 -5.41 -2.42 -3.41
CA GLY A 224 -4.21 -3.13 -2.97
C GLY A 224 -3.01 -2.22 -2.72
N SER A 225 -3.16 -0.90 -2.80
CA SER A 225 -2.01 0.00 -2.79
C SER A 225 -1.24 0.10 -1.47
N ILE A 226 -1.75 -0.44 -0.34
CA ILE A 226 -0.95 -0.70 0.88
C ILE A 226 -0.50 -2.16 0.91
N ARG A 227 -1.45 -3.08 0.64
CA ARG A 227 -1.26 -4.53 0.76
C ARG A 227 -0.22 -5.08 -0.22
N ILE A 228 -0.23 -4.65 -1.48
CA ILE A 228 0.71 -5.07 -2.52
C ILE A 228 2.14 -4.66 -2.19
N PRO A 229 2.45 -3.35 -1.94
CA PRO A 229 3.78 -2.97 -1.48
C PRO A 229 4.21 -3.70 -0.21
N SER A 230 3.30 -3.92 0.74
CA SER A 230 3.65 -4.62 1.98
C SER A 230 4.08 -6.06 1.71
N PHE A 231 3.31 -6.77 0.88
CA PHE A 231 3.61 -8.13 0.46
C PHE A 231 4.98 -8.26 -0.23
N VAL A 232 5.26 -7.39 -1.21
CA VAL A 232 6.47 -7.56 -2.04
C VAL A 232 7.75 -7.03 -1.38
N ASN A 233 7.64 -6.20 -0.33
CA ASN A 233 8.79 -5.62 0.37
C ASN A 233 8.96 -6.14 1.80
N GLY A 234 8.36 -7.27 2.20
CA GLY A 234 8.72 -7.87 3.49
C GLY A 234 8.20 -7.12 4.72
N ILE A 235 7.09 -6.36 4.61
CA ILE A 235 6.61 -5.51 5.72
C ILE A 235 5.12 -5.73 6.00
N PHE A 236 4.63 -5.11 7.07
CA PHE A 236 3.22 -5.07 7.42
C PHE A 236 2.56 -3.81 6.88
N GLY A 237 1.31 -3.94 6.45
CA GLY A 237 0.47 -2.81 6.09
C GLY A 237 -0.98 -3.13 6.35
N LEU A 238 -1.70 -2.13 6.86
CA LEU A 238 -3.11 -2.26 7.19
C LEU A 238 -3.94 -1.33 6.32
N MET A 239 -4.90 -1.91 5.61
CA MET A 239 -6.01 -1.17 5.03
C MET A 239 -7.16 -1.12 6.06
N PRO A 240 -7.46 0.05 6.66
CA PRO A 240 -8.51 0.16 7.66
C PRO A 240 -9.92 0.13 7.04
N THR A 241 -10.90 -0.04 7.91
CA THR A 241 -12.31 0.08 7.56
C THR A 241 -12.63 1.49 7.02
N PRO A 242 -13.51 1.61 6.01
CA PRO A 242 -13.99 2.90 5.50
C PRO A 242 -14.44 3.87 6.59
N GLY A 243 -14.01 5.13 6.45
CA GLY A 243 -14.41 6.22 7.34
C GLY A 243 -13.70 6.25 8.70
N ILE A 244 -12.79 5.32 8.96
CA ILE A 244 -11.99 5.31 10.20
C ILE A 244 -10.88 6.36 10.16
N VAL A 245 -10.11 6.39 9.07
CA VAL A 245 -9.06 7.39 8.85
C VAL A 245 -9.55 8.42 7.83
N PRO A 246 -9.50 9.73 8.13
CA PRO A 246 -9.88 10.79 7.20
C PRO A 246 -9.07 10.77 5.90
N LEU A 247 -9.67 11.26 4.81
CA LEU A 247 -9.06 11.29 3.47
C LEU A 247 -8.59 12.71 3.08
N ASP A 248 -8.82 13.69 3.94
CA ASP A 248 -8.47 15.11 3.74
C ASP A 248 -6.97 15.27 3.53
N GLY A 249 -6.61 16.01 2.48
CA GLY A 249 -5.24 16.15 1.99
C GLY A 249 -4.70 14.95 1.20
N HIS A 250 -5.51 13.94 0.86
CA HIS A 250 -5.09 12.91 -0.10
C HIS A 250 -5.20 13.42 -1.54
N VAL A 251 -4.14 13.26 -2.32
CA VAL A 251 -4.07 13.66 -3.74
C VAL A 251 -3.81 12.44 -4.64
N PRO A 252 -4.57 12.26 -5.73
CA PRO A 252 -5.79 12.99 -6.06
C PRO A 252 -6.91 12.77 -5.04
N ALA A 253 -7.75 13.77 -4.84
CA ALA A 253 -8.94 13.65 -4.00
C ALA A 253 -9.87 12.55 -4.56
N PRO A 254 -10.46 11.69 -3.70
CA PRO A 254 -11.44 10.71 -4.13
C PRO A 254 -12.76 11.39 -4.52
N LEU A 255 -13.39 10.92 -5.59
CA LEU A 255 -14.72 11.38 -6.04
C LEU A 255 -15.67 10.18 -6.15
N GLY A 256 -16.97 10.45 -6.06
CA GLY A 256 -18.03 9.44 -6.21
C GLY A 256 -17.79 8.21 -5.33
N TYR A 257 -17.92 7.02 -5.92
CA TYR A 257 -17.74 5.76 -5.20
C TYR A 257 -16.29 5.51 -4.73
N LYS A 258 -15.28 6.21 -5.26
CA LYS A 258 -13.89 6.06 -4.76
C LYS A 258 -13.74 6.52 -3.32
N THR A 259 -14.59 7.42 -2.83
CA THR A 259 -14.64 7.79 -1.40
C THR A 259 -14.92 6.57 -0.52
N GLN A 260 -15.68 5.61 -1.03
CA GLN A 260 -16.00 4.36 -0.35
C GLN A 260 -14.93 3.28 -0.53
N MET A 261 -13.91 3.49 -1.36
CA MET A 261 -12.85 2.50 -1.63
C MET A 261 -11.48 2.90 -1.10
N LEU A 262 -11.15 4.19 -1.22
CA LEU A 262 -9.87 4.74 -0.81
C LEU A 262 -9.74 4.73 0.71
N ARG A 263 -8.61 4.26 1.19
CA ARG A 263 -8.19 4.31 2.60
C ARG A 263 -6.82 4.93 2.71
N VAL A 264 -6.60 5.68 3.78
CA VAL A 264 -5.27 5.99 4.29
C VAL A 264 -5.03 5.05 5.46
N GLY A 265 -3.82 4.50 5.60
CA GLY A 265 -3.55 3.51 6.62
C GLY A 265 -2.06 3.31 6.91
N PRO A 266 -1.73 2.67 8.04
CA PRO A 266 -0.36 2.51 8.49
C PRO A 266 0.37 1.39 7.74
N MET A 267 1.68 1.59 7.58
CA MET A 267 2.65 0.62 7.09
C MET A 267 3.84 0.60 8.05
N CYS A 268 4.36 -0.57 8.40
CA CYS A 268 5.44 -0.69 9.39
C CYS A 268 6.23 -2.00 9.23
N ARG A 269 7.41 -2.05 9.84
CA ARG A 269 8.24 -3.25 9.86
C ARG A 269 7.80 -4.30 10.88
N TYR A 270 7.11 -3.87 11.94
CA TYR A 270 6.73 -4.72 13.05
C TYR A 270 5.23 -4.61 13.31
N VAL A 271 4.55 -5.77 13.34
CA VAL A 271 3.08 -5.83 13.48
C VAL A 271 2.56 -5.20 14.77
N GLU A 272 3.37 -5.19 15.84
CA GLU A 272 3.02 -4.59 17.13
C GLU A 272 2.81 -3.07 17.05
N ASP A 273 3.34 -2.40 16.01
CA ASP A 273 3.14 -0.96 15.82
C ASP A 273 1.77 -0.65 15.17
N ILE A 274 1.12 -1.61 14.49
CA ILE A 274 -0.12 -1.38 13.76
C ILE A 274 -1.26 -0.83 14.64
N PRO A 275 -1.55 -1.39 15.83
CA PRO A 275 -2.64 -0.90 16.68
C PRO A 275 -2.43 0.56 17.10
N LEU A 276 -1.22 0.91 17.54
CA LEU A 276 -0.88 2.27 17.96
C LEU A 276 -1.01 3.27 16.81
N LEU A 277 -0.46 2.92 15.64
CA LEU A 277 -0.55 3.79 14.45
C LEU A 277 -1.99 3.99 14.00
N LEU A 278 -2.81 2.93 14.01
CA LEU A 278 -4.21 3.01 13.66
C LEU A 278 -4.99 3.87 14.66
N GLU A 279 -4.75 3.73 15.96
CA GLU A 279 -5.37 4.54 17.01
C GLU A 279 -5.11 6.04 16.77
N ILE A 280 -3.86 6.41 16.52
CA ILE A 280 -3.45 7.79 16.22
C ILE A 280 -4.14 8.30 14.94
N MET A 281 -4.07 7.52 13.85
CA MET A 281 -4.65 7.92 12.57
C MET A 281 -6.18 8.01 12.61
N ALA A 282 -6.85 7.18 13.42
CA ALA A 282 -8.30 7.16 13.57
C ALA A 282 -8.81 8.34 14.41
N GLY A 283 -8.03 8.83 15.38
CA GLY A 283 -8.40 9.96 16.26
C GLY A 283 -9.72 9.66 16.99
N ASP A 284 -10.71 10.54 16.87
CA ASP A 284 -12.01 10.40 17.55
C ASP A 284 -12.77 9.10 17.22
N LYS A 285 -12.42 8.42 16.11
CA LYS A 285 -12.99 7.12 15.76
C LYS A 285 -12.29 5.95 16.46
N ALA A 286 -11.11 6.14 17.04
CA ALA A 286 -10.33 5.07 17.64
C ALA A 286 -11.07 4.30 18.75
N PRO A 287 -11.83 4.94 19.67
CA PRO A 287 -12.57 4.19 20.71
C PRO A 287 -13.57 3.18 20.15
N SER A 288 -14.13 3.43 18.96
CA SER A 288 -15.07 2.51 18.30
C SER A 288 -14.43 1.24 17.72
N LEU A 289 -13.10 1.19 17.66
CA LEU A 289 -12.35 0.07 17.10
C LEU A 289 -12.04 -1.01 18.15
N HIS A 290 -12.15 -0.69 19.44
CA HIS A 290 -11.89 -1.62 20.54
C HIS A 290 -10.51 -2.33 20.45
N LEU A 291 -9.47 -1.65 19.95
CA LEU A 291 -8.16 -2.25 19.64
C LEU A 291 -7.46 -2.88 20.85
N ASN A 292 -7.72 -2.35 22.05
CA ASN A 292 -7.13 -2.81 23.32
C ASN A 292 -8.06 -3.76 24.09
N SER A 293 -9.22 -4.12 23.53
CA SER A 293 -10.12 -5.08 24.19
C SER A 293 -9.53 -6.49 24.14
N PRO A 294 -9.52 -7.23 25.25
CA PRO A 294 -9.01 -8.59 25.27
C PRO A 294 -9.85 -9.47 24.34
N ILE A 295 -9.19 -10.27 23.50
CA ILE A 295 -9.83 -11.20 22.57
C ILE A 295 -9.55 -12.62 23.01
N ASP A 296 -10.60 -13.42 23.11
CA ASP A 296 -10.48 -14.86 23.26
C ASP A 296 -10.29 -15.49 21.86
N ILE A 297 -9.03 -15.76 21.51
CA ILE A 297 -8.66 -16.30 20.19
C ILE A 297 -9.40 -17.60 19.88
N LYS A 298 -9.72 -18.42 20.89
CA LYS A 298 -10.42 -19.70 20.70
C LYS A 298 -11.87 -19.51 20.24
N LYS A 299 -12.44 -18.32 20.45
CA LYS A 299 -13.77 -17.96 19.93
C LYS A 299 -13.72 -17.42 18.51
N CYS A 300 -12.54 -17.20 17.92
CA CYS A 300 -12.44 -16.78 16.53
C CYS A 300 -12.78 -17.92 15.57
N ARG A 301 -13.15 -17.58 14.34
CA ARG A 301 -13.35 -18.54 13.24
C ARG A 301 -12.33 -18.26 12.15
N ILE A 302 -11.50 -19.23 11.83
CA ILE A 302 -10.45 -19.07 10.83
C ILE A 302 -10.94 -19.60 9.49
N PHE A 303 -11.00 -18.73 8.50
CA PHE A 303 -11.28 -19.07 7.11
C PHE A 303 -10.04 -18.85 6.27
N TYR A 304 -9.90 -19.59 5.18
CA TYR A 304 -8.85 -19.33 4.20
C TYR A 304 -9.29 -19.66 2.78
N MET A 305 -8.66 -19.03 1.80
CA MET A 305 -8.92 -19.26 0.38
C MET A 305 -7.64 -19.13 -0.43
N PHE A 306 -7.38 -20.10 -1.32
CA PHE A 306 -6.15 -20.16 -2.14
C PHE A 306 -6.10 -19.15 -3.31
N GLY A 307 -6.97 -18.15 -3.33
CA GLY A 307 -7.08 -17.17 -4.42
C GLY A 307 -8.19 -17.49 -5.42
N ILE A 308 -8.22 -16.72 -6.51
CA ILE A 308 -9.35 -16.67 -7.45
C ILE A 308 -9.00 -17.43 -8.74
N ARG A 309 -9.85 -18.36 -9.16
CA ARG A 309 -9.68 -19.08 -10.44
C ARG A 309 -10.26 -18.28 -11.60
N LEU A 310 -9.40 -17.58 -12.35
CA LEU A 310 -9.76 -16.87 -13.58
C LEU A 310 -8.65 -17.00 -14.64
N PRO A 311 -8.98 -16.96 -15.95
CA PRO A 311 -7.98 -17.07 -17.02
C PRO A 311 -6.78 -16.13 -16.86
N LEU A 312 -7.00 -14.85 -16.56
CA LEU A 312 -5.90 -13.89 -16.44
C LEU A 312 -5.29 -13.79 -15.03
N ILE A 313 -5.69 -14.68 -14.12
CA ILE A 313 -5.20 -14.72 -12.75
C ILE A 313 -4.29 -15.94 -12.58
N ARG A 314 -3.10 -15.73 -12.02
CA ARG A 314 -2.18 -16.84 -11.77
C ARG A 314 -2.65 -17.63 -10.55
N THR A 315 -2.49 -18.96 -10.60
CA THR A 315 -2.65 -19.79 -9.40
C THR A 315 -1.51 -19.50 -8.45
N LEU A 316 -1.74 -19.67 -7.14
CA LEU A 316 -0.67 -19.58 -6.16
C LEU A 316 0.48 -20.52 -6.52
N THR A 317 1.71 -20.01 -6.37
CA THR A 317 2.91 -20.85 -6.32
C THR A 317 2.85 -21.79 -5.12
N ASP A 318 3.51 -22.94 -5.18
CA ASP A 318 3.48 -23.92 -4.09
C ASP A 318 4.01 -23.32 -2.77
N VAL A 319 5.09 -22.53 -2.82
CA VAL A 319 5.61 -21.79 -1.65
C VAL A 319 4.54 -20.91 -0.98
N MET A 320 3.71 -20.22 -1.76
CA MET A 320 2.65 -19.38 -1.23
C MET A 320 1.48 -20.19 -0.67
N ARG A 321 1.16 -21.32 -1.31
CA ARG A 321 0.16 -22.27 -0.82
C ARG A 321 0.60 -22.83 0.53
N ASP A 322 1.84 -23.31 0.61
CA ASP A 322 2.42 -23.89 1.82
C ASP A 322 2.53 -22.86 2.95
N THR A 323 2.87 -21.61 2.61
CA THR A 323 2.89 -20.52 3.59
C THR A 323 1.49 -20.23 4.15
N LEU A 324 0.46 -20.21 3.30
CA LEU A 324 -0.92 -20.02 3.74
C LEU A 324 -1.38 -21.16 4.65
N VAL A 325 -1.11 -22.41 4.26
CA VAL A 325 -1.42 -23.59 5.07
C VAL A 325 -0.68 -23.53 6.41
N LYS A 326 0.61 -23.19 6.41
CA LYS A 326 1.41 -23.03 7.64
C LYS A 326 0.83 -21.96 8.57
N ALA A 327 0.34 -20.84 8.02
CA ALA A 327 -0.30 -19.79 8.80
C ALA A 327 -1.60 -20.28 9.44
N VAL A 328 -2.44 -21.00 8.70
CA VAL A 328 -3.68 -21.59 9.22
C VAL A 328 -3.36 -22.64 10.29
N SER A 329 -2.45 -23.58 10.00
CA SER A 329 -2.07 -24.64 10.94
C SER A 329 -1.37 -24.13 12.20
N HIS A 330 -0.86 -22.90 12.22
CA HIS A 330 -0.44 -22.27 13.47
C HIS A 330 -1.62 -22.16 14.45
N PHE A 331 -2.79 -21.74 13.98
CA PHE A 331 -3.98 -21.61 14.82
C PHE A 331 -4.54 -22.97 15.20
N GLU A 332 -4.53 -23.93 14.26
CA GLU A 332 -4.99 -25.30 14.52
C GLU A 332 -4.16 -25.95 15.65
N ASN A 333 -2.84 -25.90 15.55
CA ASN A 333 -1.97 -26.56 16.51
C ASN A 333 -1.86 -25.81 17.86
N LYS A 334 -1.85 -24.48 17.85
CA LYS A 334 -1.63 -23.68 19.06
C LYS A 334 -2.89 -23.45 19.87
N PHE A 335 -4.04 -23.33 19.20
CA PHE A 335 -5.29 -22.92 19.82
C PHE A 335 -6.40 -23.98 19.73
N ASP A 336 -6.14 -25.14 19.11
CA ASP A 336 -7.12 -26.22 18.90
C ASP A 336 -8.36 -25.71 18.14
N MET A 337 -8.10 -25.06 17.01
CA MET A 337 -9.11 -24.44 16.15
C MET A 337 -9.16 -25.16 14.80
N GLU A 338 -10.28 -25.08 14.10
CA GLU A 338 -10.39 -25.60 12.73
C GLU A 338 -10.24 -24.48 11.70
N GLY A 339 -9.32 -24.64 10.74
CA GLY A 339 -9.25 -23.80 9.56
C GLY A 339 -10.26 -24.23 8.50
N ILE A 340 -11.16 -23.34 8.11
CA ILE A 340 -12.21 -23.63 7.12
C ILE A 340 -11.80 -23.09 5.74
N CYS A 341 -11.54 -23.96 4.78
CA CYS A 341 -11.32 -23.56 3.39
C CYS A 341 -12.66 -23.10 2.79
N VAL A 342 -12.72 -21.88 2.27
CA VAL A 342 -13.94 -21.31 1.67
C VAL A 342 -13.76 -21.04 0.19
N ASP A 343 -14.88 -21.03 -0.54
CA ASP A 343 -14.97 -20.52 -1.90
C ASP A 343 -16.01 -19.40 -1.96
N LEU A 344 -15.67 -18.32 -2.65
CA LEU A 344 -16.50 -17.13 -2.80
C LEU A 344 -16.85 -16.98 -4.28
N PRO A 345 -17.89 -17.66 -4.79
CA PRO A 345 -18.13 -17.80 -6.23
C PRO A 345 -18.36 -16.46 -6.93
N TYR A 346 -18.91 -15.45 -6.23
CA TYR A 346 -19.14 -14.13 -6.82
C TYR A 346 -17.85 -13.33 -7.03
N VAL A 347 -16.73 -13.71 -6.41
CA VAL A 347 -15.45 -13.00 -6.49
C VAL A 347 -14.88 -12.97 -7.91
N VAL A 348 -15.25 -13.93 -8.77
CA VAL A 348 -14.83 -13.97 -10.17
C VAL A 348 -15.31 -12.74 -10.97
N ASN A 349 -16.37 -12.06 -10.50
CA ASN A 349 -16.93 -10.86 -11.14
C ASN A 349 -16.23 -9.55 -10.75
N HIS A 350 -15.18 -9.60 -9.92
CA HIS A 350 -14.49 -8.41 -9.45
C HIS A 350 -13.94 -7.44 -10.53
N PRO A 351 -13.61 -7.84 -11.78
CA PRO A 351 -13.21 -6.85 -12.79
C PRO A 351 -14.36 -5.88 -13.13
N GLY A 352 -15.59 -6.40 -13.15
CA GLY A 352 -16.80 -5.61 -13.36
C GLY A 352 -17.05 -4.66 -12.19
N PHE A 353 -16.81 -5.12 -10.95
CA PHE A 353 -17.01 -4.28 -9.77
C PHE A 353 -16.10 -3.05 -9.78
N TYR A 354 -14.81 -3.24 -10.08
CA TYR A 354 -13.87 -2.12 -10.17
C TYR A 354 -14.30 -1.16 -11.28
N SER A 355 -14.73 -1.66 -12.45
CA SER A 355 -15.20 -0.82 -13.56
C SER A 355 -16.45 -0.01 -13.18
N ALA A 356 -17.45 -0.64 -12.56
CA ALA A 356 -18.67 0.04 -12.11
C ALA A 356 -18.37 1.07 -11.01
N SER A 357 -17.43 0.79 -10.12
CA SER A 357 -16.97 1.74 -9.10
C SER A 357 -16.22 2.95 -9.67
N LEU A 358 -15.77 2.88 -10.93
CA LEU A 358 -15.16 4.01 -11.62
C LEU A 358 -16.18 4.92 -12.33
N GLU A 359 -17.42 4.46 -12.51
CA GLU A 359 -18.48 5.21 -13.19
C GLU A 359 -18.74 6.57 -12.52
N GLY A 360 -18.91 7.62 -13.34
CA GLY A 360 -19.12 9.01 -12.87
C GLY A 360 -17.87 9.73 -12.34
N ASN A 361 -16.69 9.09 -12.34
CA ASN A 361 -15.44 9.80 -12.05
C ASN A 361 -14.92 10.55 -13.29
N ILE A 362 -14.06 11.53 -13.05
CA ILE A 362 -13.26 12.18 -14.10
C ILE A 362 -12.44 11.10 -14.84
N PRO A 363 -12.59 10.97 -16.16
CA PRO A 363 -11.82 10.04 -16.97
C PRO A 363 -10.32 10.26 -16.79
N MET A 364 -9.53 9.20 -16.83
CA MET A 364 -8.08 9.31 -16.71
C MET A 364 -7.49 10.19 -17.81
N SER A 365 -8.05 10.16 -19.03
CA SER A 365 -7.63 11.04 -20.14
C SER A 365 -7.72 12.54 -19.81
N GLU A 366 -8.63 12.94 -18.93
CA GLU A 366 -8.82 14.32 -18.48
C GLU A 366 -7.98 14.58 -17.23
N LYS A 367 -8.03 13.63 -16.29
CA LYS A 367 -7.37 13.72 -14.98
C LYS A 367 -5.85 13.90 -15.07
N VAL A 368 -5.23 13.30 -16.09
CA VAL A 368 -3.78 13.42 -16.34
C VAL A 368 -3.35 14.82 -16.78
N LEU A 369 -4.27 15.62 -17.34
CA LEU A 369 -4.01 16.99 -17.78
C LEU A 369 -4.43 18.03 -16.73
N SER A 370 -5.44 17.72 -15.93
CA SER A 370 -5.83 18.49 -14.75
C SER A 370 -6.57 17.59 -13.77
N LEU A 371 -6.24 17.70 -12.47
CA LEU A 371 -6.95 16.93 -11.45
C LEU A 371 -8.46 17.23 -11.41
N LYS A 372 -8.89 18.40 -11.90
CA LYS A 372 -10.30 18.82 -12.03
C LYS A 372 -10.96 18.36 -13.34
N GLY A 373 -10.18 17.89 -14.32
CA GLY A 373 -10.69 17.48 -15.64
C GLY A 373 -11.06 18.64 -16.56
N ASP A 374 -10.66 19.86 -16.25
CA ASP A 374 -11.01 21.09 -16.97
C ASP A 374 -10.02 21.49 -18.08
N ALA A 375 -8.93 20.73 -18.26
CA ALA A 375 -7.86 21.02 -19.23
C ALA A 375 -7.95 20.21 -20.55
N GLY A 376 -9.13 19.67 -20.88
CA GLY A 376 -9.34 18.85 -22.07
C GLY A 376 -8.92 17.38 -21.88
N LYS A 377 -8.72 16.67 -22.99
CA LYS A 377 -8.47 15.21 -23.01
C LYS A 377 -7.14 14.87 -23.68
N MET A 378 -6.34 14.03 -23.04
CA MET A 378 -5.13 13.45 -23.62
C MET A 378 -5.48 12.42 -24.69
N ASN A 379 -4.90 12.55 -25.89
CA ASN A 379 -5.00 11.52 -26.92
C ASN A 379 -3.93 10.44 -26.68
N GLY A 380 -4.36 9.24 -26.30
CA GLY A 380 -3.46 8.13 -25.96
C GLY A 380 -2.55 7.67 -27.11
N PHE A 381 -3.01 7.71 -28.36
CA PHE A 381 -2.20 7.28 -29.52
C PHE A 381 -1.09 8.27 -29.85
N SER A 382 -1.41 9.57 -29.84
CA SER A 382 -0.42 10.63 -29.99
C SER A 382 0.61 10.60 -28.85
N GLU A 383 0.14 10.40 -27.62
CA GLU A 383 1.04 10.34 -26.46
C GLU A 383 1.94 9.09 -26.49
N LEU A 384 1.46 7.96 -27.00
CA LEU A 384 2.27 6.76 -27.19
C LEU A 384 3.47 7.00 -28.11
N GLN A 385 3.28 7.78 -29.18
CA GLN A 385 4.39 8.18 -30.06
C GLN A 385 5.41 9.04 -29.31
N LYS A 386 4.95 9.98 -28.47
CA LYS A 386 5.85 10.81 -27.65
C LYS A 386 6.62 9.97 -26.63
N VAL A 387 6.01 8.94 -26.04
CA VAL A 387 6.68 8.00 -25.13
C VAL A 387 7.81 7.27 -25.86
N ILE A 388 7.56 6.75 -27.07
CA ILE A 388 8.58 6.06 -27.89
C ILE A 388 9.73 7.00 -28.24
N LEU A 389 9.43 8.27 -28.52
CA LEU A 389 10.43 9.30 -28.84
C LEU A 389 11.09 9.91 -27.59
N GLY A 390 10.76 9.49 -26.38
CA GLY A 390 11.29 10.05 -25.13
C GLY A 390 10.87 11.48 -24.82
N LYS A 391 9.78 11.97 -25.43
CA LYS A 391 9.27 13.35 -25.31
C LYS A 391 8.02 13.47 -24.44
N SER A 392 7.48 12.37 -23.93
CA SER A 392 6.27 12.38 -23.10
C SER A 392 6.58 12.74 -21.65
N HIS A 393 5.70 13.51 -21.03
CA HIS A 393 5.68 13.74 -19.58
C HIS A 393 4.86 12.69 -18.82
N HIS A 394 4.31 11.70 -19.53
CA HIS A 394 3.53 10.60 -18.97
C HIS A 394 4.28 9.28 -19.10
N THR A 395 4.06 8.38 -18.16
CA THR A 395 4.59 7.02 -18.22
C THR A 395 3.86 6.20 -19.29
N LEU A 396 4.53 5.20 -19.87
CA LEU A 396 3.87 4.22 -20.75
C LEU A 396 2.65 3.58 -20.07
N ALA A 397 2.76 3.29 -18.77
CA ALA A 397 1.66 2.73 -17.98
C ALA A 397 0.42 3.64 -17.99
N MET A 398 0.62 4.96 -17.82
CA MET A 398 -0.46 5.93 -17.86
C MET A 398 -1.08 6.06 -19.26
N VAL A 399 -0.25 6.14 -20.31
CA VAL A 399 -0.72 6.19 -21.69
C VAL A 399 -1.56 4.95 -22.05
N MET A 400 -1.08 3.76 -21.66
CA MET A 400 -1.82 2.51 -21.85
C MET A 400 -3.11 2.50 -21.05
N LEU A 401 -3.13 3.03 -19.83
CA LEU A 401 -4.34 3.14 -19.03
C LEU A 401 -5.39 4.01 -19.73
N VAL A 402 -4.99 5.14 -20.31
CA VAL A 402 -5.89 6.01 -21.09
C VAL A 402 -6.40 5.32 -22.35
N LEU A 403 -5.55 4.59 -23.07
CA LEU A 403 -5.96 3.80 -24.24
C LEU A 403 -6.98 2.71 -23.87
N PHE A 404 -6.75 1.98 -22.78
CA PHE A 404 -7.67 0.95 -22.30
C PHE A 404 -9.00 1.51 -21.82
N GLU A 405 -9.00 2.67 -21.18
CA GLU A 405 -10.23 3.37 -20.79
C GLU A 405 -11.01 3.85 -22.01
N SER A 406 -10.32 4.41 -23.01
CA SER A 406 -10.94 4.89 -24.25
C SER A 406 -11.54 3.78 -25.10
N ALA A 407 -10.98 2.57 -25.03
CA ALA A 407 -11.49 1.39 -25.74
C ALA A 407 -12.68 0.71 -25.05
N LYS A 408 -13.00 1.09 -23.81
CA LYS A 408 -14.16 0.54 -23.10
C LYS A 408 -15.44 1.21 -23.58
N THR A 409 -16.38 0.41 -24.05
CA THR A 409 -17.77 0.85 -24.24
C THR A 409 -18.48 0.84 -22.89
N GLU A 410 -19.09 1.97 -22.50
CA GLU A 410 -19.96 2.00 -21.33
C GLU A 410 -21.18 1.12 -21.57
N ASN A 411 -21.40 0.16 -20.67
CA ASN A 411 -22.58 -0.69 -20.67
C ASN A 411 -23.26 -0.59 -19.30
N LYS A 412 -24.27 0.29 -19.22
CA LYS A 412 -25.01 0.58 -17.97
C LYS A 412 -25.63 -0.67 -17.36
N GLU A 413 -26.25 -1.52 -18.18
CA GLU A 413 -26.86 -2.77 -17.69
C GLU A 413 -25.82 -3.72 -17.09
N ALA A 414 -24.66 -3.86 -17.75
CA ALA A 414 -23.56 -4.66 -17.22
C ALA A 414 -22.99 -4.09 -15.91
N ASN A 415 -22.90 -2.75 -15.78
CA ASN A 415 -22.45 -2.09 -14.57
C ASN A 415 -23.45 -2.27 -13.41
N GLU A 416 -24.75 -2.09 -13.66
CA GLU A 416 -25.81 -2.34 -12.67
C GLU A 416 -25.79 -3.78 -12.17
N LYS A 417 -25.66 -4.74 -13.09
CA LYS A 417 -25.51 -6.17 -12.73
C LYS A 417 -24.24 -6.41 -11.91
N ALA A 418 -23.13 -5.80 -12.27
CA ALA A 418 -21.89 -5.90 -11.49
C ALA A 418 -22.05 -5.32 -10.08
N ILE A 419 -22.75 -4.20 -9.91
CA ILE A 419 -23.08 -3.60 -8.62
C ILE A 419 -23.93 -4.57 -7.77
N GLN A 420 -24.97 -5.18 -8.35
CA GLN A 420 -25.82 -6.14 -7.64
C GLN A 420 -25.04 -7.37 -7.17
N ILE A 421 -24.17 -7.92 -8.01
CA ILE A 421 -23.33 -9.08 -7.67
C ILE A 421 -22.30 -8.69 -6.58
N ARG A 422 -21.70 -7.50 -6.67
CA ARG A 422 -20.81 -6.97 -5.63
C ARG A 422 -21.51 -6.92 -4.28
N ASP A 423 -22.72 -6.37 -4.23
CA ASP A 423 -23.46 -6.21 -2.98
C ASP A 423 -23.88 -7.57 -2.39
N ARG A 424 -24.14 -8.58 -3.24
CA ARG A 424 -24.31 -9.98 -2.80
C ARG A 424 -23.03 -10.57 -2.22
N LEU A 425 -21.90 -10.41 -2.90
CA LEU A 425 -20.59 -10.86 -2.39
C LEU A 425 -20.27 -10.20 -1.05
N LYS A 426 -20.53 -8.90 -0.91
CA LYS A 426 -20.36 -8.18 0.34
C LYS A 426 -21.18 -8.83 1.45
N ARG A 427 -22.48 -9.05 1.26
CA ARG A 427 -23.33 -9.73 2.25
C ARG A 427 -22.79 -11.11 2.63
N GLN A 428 -22.40 -11.92 1.63
CA GLN A 428 -21.82 -13.24 1.86
C GLN A 428 -20.57 -13.17 2.75
N ILE A 429 -19.68 -12.22 2.52
CA ILE A 429 -18.47 -12.05 3.33
C ILE A 429 -18.82 -11.59 4.75
N VAL A 430 -19.75 -10.64 4.90
CA VAL A 430 -20.19 -10.17 6.24
C VAL A 430 -20.81 -11.31 7.05
N GLU A 431 -21.66 -12.12 6.43
CA GLU A 431 -22.31 -13.27 7.07
C GLU A 431 -21.30 -14.38 7.40
N LEU A 432 -20.36 -14.64 6.49
CA LEU A 432 -19.29 -15.62 6.69
C LEU A 432 -18.42 -15.26 7.90
N LEU A 433 -17.93 -14.01 7.93
CA LEU A 433 -17.01 -13.53 8.96
C LEU A 433 -17.73 -13.29 10.29
N GLY A 434 -18.96 -12.77 10.28
CA GLY A 434 -19.64 -12.39 11.52
C GLY A 434 -18.81 -11.38 12.34
N TYR A 435 -18.82 -11.51 13.67
CA TYR A 435 -18.06 -10.63 14.57
C TYR A 435 -16.66 -11.17 14.92
N ASN A 436 -16.42 -12.47 14.71
CA ASN A 436 -15.26 -13.20 15.21
C ASN A 436 -14.49 -13.96 14.11
N GLY A 437 -14.87 -13.80 12.84
CA GLY A 437 -14.26 -14.48 11.71
C GLY A 437 -13.07 -13.71 11.13
N VAL A 438 -12.04 -14.45 10.74
CA VAL A 438 -10.84 -13.95 10.06
C VAL A 438 -10.65 -14.75 8.79
N LEU A 439 -10.52 -14.07 7.64
CA LEU A 439 -10.23 -14.72 6.36
C LEU A 439 -8.77 -14.48 5.97
N PHE A 440 -7.99 -15.55 5.91
CA PHE A 440 -6.67 -15.54 5.29
C PHE A 440 -6.81 -15.63 3.77
N PHE A 441 -6.38 -14.56 3.09
CA PHE A 441 -6.46 -14.45 1.65
C PHE A 441 -5.15 -13.89 1.08
N PRO A 442 -4.53 -14.53 0.08
CA PRO A 442 -3.28 -14.07 -0.50
C PRO A 442 -3.40 -12.70 -1.16
N SER A 443 -2.51 -11.78 -0.81
CA SER A 443 -2.50 -10.43 -1.40
C SER A 443 -2.04 -10.42 -2.85
N LEU A 444 -1.23 -11.38 -3.27
CA LEU A 444 -0.85 -11.60 -4.67
C LEU A 444 -0.89 -13.09 -4.99
N SER A 445 -0.81 -13.44 -6.27
CA SER A 445 -0.77 -14.84 -6.73
C SER A 445 0.65 -15.37 -6.97
N ALA A 446 1.65 -14.50 -7.09
CA ALA A 446 3.02 -14.90 -7.32
C ALA A 446 4.02 -13.86 -6.79
N LEU A 447 5.05 -14.35 -6.10
CA LEU A 447 6.25 -13.58 -5.71
C LEU A 447 7.11 -13.14 -6.91
N GLN A 448 7.04 -13.91 -8.01
CA GLN A 448 8.12 -13.93 -8.99
C GLN A 448 7.99 -12.92 -10.12
N ASP A 449 6.79 -12.44 -10.44
CA ASP A 449 6.57 -11.67 -11.66
C ASP A 449 6.77 -10.19 -11.39
N ALA A 450 8.03 -9.76 -11.36
CA ALA A 450 8.44 -8.40 -11.04
C ALA A 450 9.21 -7.75 -12.20
N ILE A 451 8.60 -7.70 -13.40
CA ILE A 451 9.04 -6.81 -14.48
C ILE A 451 8.03 -5.67 -14.64
N ALA A 452 8.54 -4.44 -14.57
CA ALA A 452 7.81 -3.22 -14.88
C ALA A 452 7.63 -2.95 -16.40
N TYR A 453 8.40 -3.59 -17.29
CA TYR A 453 8.59 -3.08 -18.65
C TYR A 453 7.65 -3.60 -19.75
N LEU A 454 7.01 -4.78 -19.65
CA LEU A 454 6.50 -5.44 -20.88
C LEU A 454 5.07 -5.99 -20.85
N SER A 455 4.41 -6.10 -19.70
CA SER A 455 3.08 -6.72 -19.66
C SER A 455 2.00 -5.66 -19.54
N LEU A 456 1.48 -5.25 -20.70
CA LEU A 456 0.32 -4.37 -20.87
C LEU A 456 -0.92 -4.83 -20.07
N TRP A 457 -0.99 -6.10 -19.68
CA TRP A 457 -2.14 -6.73 -19.05
C TRP A 457 -2.11 -6.81 -17.52
N ARG A 458 -1.08 -6.28 -16.83
CA ARG A 458 -0.90 -6.46 -15.36
C ARG A 458 -1.90 -5.78 -14.45
N LYS A 459 -2.73 -4.86 -14.93
CA LYS A 459 -3.90 -4.41 -14.16
C LYS A 459 -4.82 -5.60 -13.79
N SER A 460 -4.70 -6.73 -14.49
CA SER A 460 -5.35 -7.99 -14.14
C SER A 460 -4.73 -8.79 -12.99
N LEU A 461 -3.55 -8.42 -12.45
CA LEU A 461 -2.99 -9.04 -11.23
C LEU A 461 -3.50 -8.41 -9.94
N VAL A 462 -3.98 -7.16 -10.01
CA VAL A 462 -4.65 -6.39 -8.92
C VAL A 462 -5.96 -7.06 -8.46
N LYS A 463 -6.40 -8.08 -9.21
CA LYS A 463 -7.68 -8.74 -9.17
C LYS A 463 -7.95 -9.63 -7.94
N HIS A 464 -6.90 -10.04 -7.22
CA HIS A 464 -7.05 -10.76 -5.94
C HIS A 464 -7.55 -9.83 -4.83
N LEU A 465 -7.07 -8.59 -4.79
CA LEU A 465 -7.24 -7.68 -3.65
C LEU A 465 -8.49 -6.81 -3.71
N VAL A 466 -9.27 -6.92 -4.78
CA VAL A 466 -10.49 -6.12 -4.94
C VAL A 466 -11.48 -6.45 -3.82
N VAL A 467 -11.51 -7.69 -3.30
CA VAL A 467 -12.44 -8.13 -2.25
C VAL A 467 -12.53 -7.15 -1.07
N GLY A 468 -11.40 -6.70 -0.52
CA GLY A 468 -11.36 -5.74 0.59
C GLY A 468 -11.88 -4.35 0.30
N ASN A 469 -11.60 -3.83 -0.90
CA ASN A 469 -12.03 -2.49 -1.29
C ASN A 469 -13.53 -2.43 -1.61
N LEU A 470 -14.17 -3.57 -1.88
CA LEU A 470 -15.60 -3.65 -2.17
C LEU A 470 -16.46 -3.61 -0.92
N LEU A 471 -15.89 -3.86 0.26
CA LEU A 471 -16.68 -4.08 1.46
C LEU A 471 -17.31 -2.78 2.00
N GLY A 472 -16.94 -1.57 1.56
CA GLY A 472 -17.67 -0.31 1.82
C GLY A 472 -17.99 0.01 3.31
N SER A 473 -18.55 1.19 3.58
CA SER A 473 -18.77 1.73 4.95
C SER A 473 -19.61 0.89 5.91
N ASN A 474 -20.54 0.08 5.42
CA ASN A 474 -21.51 -0.62 6.28
C ASN A 474 -21.04 -1.97 6.84
N THR A 475 -19.73 -2.20 6.93
CA THR A 475 -19.19 -3.46 7.44
C THR A 475 -18.50 -3.21 8.78
N LYS A 476 -18.92 -3.95 9.82
CA LYS A 476 -18.23 -3.94 11.13
C LYS A 476 -16.77 -4.34 10.89
N ALA A 477 -15.87 -3.62 11.56
CA ALA A 477 -14.47 -3.43 11.19
C ALA A 477 -13.81 -4.62 10.45
N ILE A 478 -13.46 -4.42 9.18
CA ILE A 478 -12.60 -5.33 8.42
C ILE A 478 -11.23 -4.69 8.29
N PHE A 479 -10.24 -5.44 8.75
CA PHE A 479 -8.83 -5.10 8.70
C PHE A 479 -8.13 -6.08 7.79
N GLU A 480 -7.49 -5.55 6.76
CA GLU A 480 -6.66 -6.38 5.90
C GLU A 480 -5.20 -6.12 6.20
N LEU A 481 -4.66 -7.02 7.01
CA LEU A 481 -3.23 -7.10 7.28
C LEU A 481 -2.59 -7.98 6.22
N THR A 482 -1.57 -7.46 5.57
CA THR A 482 -0.74 -8.27 4.67
C THR A 482 0.60 -8.60 5.31
N LEU A 483 0.99 -9.87 5.18
CA LEU A 483 2.30 -10.39 5.57
C LEU A 483 3.04 -10.86 4.32
N SER A 484 4.34 -10.58 4.26
CA SER A 484 5.24 -11.12 3.25
C SER A 484 5.81 -12.47 3.68
N PRO A 485 6.04 -13.41 2.76
CA PRO A 485 6.78 -14.63 3.05
C PRO A 485 8.31 -14.45 3.01
N LEU A 486 8.81 -13.24 2.73
CA LEU A 486 10.25 -12.91 2.63
C LEU A 486 10.89 -12.62 3.98
#